data_AF-A0A1R0KV43-F1
#
_entry.id   AF-A0A1R0KV43-F1
#
_cell.length_a   1.000
_cell.length_b   1.000
_cell.length_c   1.000
_cell.angle_alpha   90.00
_cell.angle_beta   90.00
_cell.angle_gamma   90.00
#
_symmetry.space_group_name_H-M   'P 1'
#
loop_
_entity.id
_entity.type
_entity.pdbx_description
1 polymer ?
#
loop_
_entity_poly.entity_id
_entity_poly.type
_entity_poly.pdbx_seq_one_letter_code
_entity_poly.pdbx_strand_id
1 'polypeptide(L)'
;MPGGRLTLEDRRLIAMWLKDGLGYAEIARRLERPTSTISREVARNSGHSGYRADEASRVTGERARRRRKPPAPETAVASPGYGRDPEAMRRFETDFTEMMVGTGLPRMMSRVLACLAVSDGGVHTAAELAQRLQVSPASISNAVAYLETQAMLKRERDGRRERYVVDEEMPQRVWAESVRSNRAWADIARRGAEVLGLSTPAGARMDDLARFHARINEIMLDDRVAIFVADAVTVLAALLHAGRPLSVAALSDALGWPSEQVSTALRVAVEHPHIAGPVTVVSTGGEYRAVALVERLTAAQLAALGS
;
A
#
# COMPACT_ATOMS: atom_id res chain seq x y z
N MET A 1 40.49 -26.62 13.95
CA MET A 1 39.26 -26.50 14.78
C MET A 1 38.08 -26.95 13.93
N PRO A 2 37.48 -28.13 14.13
CA PRO A 2 36.37 -28.57 13.29
C PRO A 2 35.09 -27.82 13.67
N GLY A 3 34.97 -26.59 13.16
CA GLY A 3 33.84 -25.67 13.33
C GLY A 3 32.76 -25.82 12.26
N GLY A 4 32.67 -27.00 11.63
CA GLY A 4 31.65 -27.29 10.63
C GLY A 4 30.26 -27.47 11.24
N ARG A 5 29.20 -27.30 10.43
CA ARG A 5 27.82 -27.62 10.85
C ARG A 5 27.73 -29.11 11.23
N LEU A 6 26.89 -29.44 12.22
CA LEU A 6 26.55 -30.84 12.52
C LEU A 6 26.00 -31.49 11.25
N THR A 7 26.48 -32.69 10.91
CA THR A 7 25.99 -33.49 9.79
C THR A 7 24.69 -34.21 10.16
N LEU A 8 24.05 -34.90 9.22
CA LEU A 8 22.91 -35.79 9.55
C LEU A 8 23.37 -36.95 10.45
N GLU A 9 24.56 -37.48 10.20
CA GLU A 9 25.17 -38.55 10.97
C GLU A 9 25.45 -38.12 12.42
N ASP A 10 26.05 -36.94 12.61
CA ASP A 10 26.24 -36.34 13.94
C ASP A 10 24.90 -36.25 14.70
N ARG A 11 23.83 -35.83 14.01
CA ARG A 11 22.49 -35.70 14.63
C ARG A 11 21.89 -37.05 15.01
N ARG A 12 22.13 -38.11 14.24
CA ARG A 12 21.67 -39.47 14.57
C ARG A 12 22.40 -40.02 15.80
N LEU A 13 23.71 -39.79 15.89
CA LEU A 13 24.50 -40.15 17.08
C LEU A 13 24.03 -39.39 18.33
N ILE A 14 23.75 -38.09 18.21
CA ILE A 14 23.14 -37.30 19.31
C ILE A 14 21.82 -37.94 19.76
N ALA A 15 20.92 -38.26 18.84
CA ALA A 15 19.62 -38.86 19.19
C ALA A 15 19.76 -40.23 19.87
N MET A 16 20.68 -41.07 19.39
CA MET A 16 20.97 -42.37 19.98
C MET A 16 21.51 -42.22 21.41
N TRP A 17 22.55 -41.42 21.61
CA TRP A 17 23.17 -41.26 22.93
C TRP A 17 22.30 -40.53 23.95
N LEU A 18 21.39 -39.65 23.51
CA LEU A 18 20.36 -39.10 24.39
C LEU A 18 19.38 -40.17 24.86
N LYS A 19 19.02 -41.12 24.00
CA LYS A 19 18.19 -42.27 24.37
C LYS A 19 18.90 -43.20 25.37
N ASP A 20 20.22 -43.33 25.23
CA ASP A 20 21.09 -44.07 26.16
C ASP A 20 21.39 -43.30 27.46
N GLY A 21 20.83 -42.09 27.63
CA GLY A 21 20.93 -41.30 28.86
C GLY A 21 22.21 -40.48 29.02
N LEU A 22 23.01 -40.29 27.96
CA LEU A 22 24.25 -39.51 28.03
C LEU A 22 23.96 -38.01 28.14
N GLY A 23 24.74 -37.32 28.99
CA GLY A 23 24.71 -35.87 29.13
C GLY A 23 25.36 -35.13 27.94
N TYR A 24 24.97 -33.87 27.73
CA TYR A 24 25.43 -33.07 26.58
C TYR A 24 26.95 -32.86 26.52
N ALA A 25 27.64 -32.78 27.66
CA ALA A 25 29.09 -32.64 27.71
C ALA A 25 29.82 -33.89 27.19
N GLU A 26 29.27 -35.07 27.47
CA GLU A 26 29.84 -36.34 27.01
C GLU A 26 29.63 -36.54 25.50
N ILE A 27 28.42 -36.25 25.02
CA ILE A 27 28.09 -36.27 23.57
C ILE A 27 29.01 -35.30 22.81
N ALA A 28 29.25 -34.12 23.38
CA ALA A 28 30.12 -33.11 22.78
C ALA A 28 31.58 -33.58 22.68
N ARG A 29 32.11 -34.24 23.72
CA ARG A 29 33.46 -34.84 23.68
C ARG A 29 33.57 -35.90 22.59
N ARG A 30 32.59 -36.80 22.48
CA ARG A 30 32.59 -37.90 21.49
C ARG A 30 32.50 -37.43 20.04
N LEU A 31 31.83 -36.30 19.79
CA LEU A 31 31.74 -35.70 18.46
C LEU A 31 32.83 -34.67 18.18
N GLU A 32 33.75 -34.46 19.14
CA GLU A 32 34.77 -33.41 19.09
C GLU A 32 34.18 -32.01 18.83
N ARG A 33 33.02 -31.71 19.43
CA ARG A 33 32.30 -30.43 19.29
C ARG A 33 32.22 -29.68 20.62
N PRO A 34 32.04 -28.34 20.58
CA PRO A 34 31.71 -27.59 21.78
C PRO A 34 30.39 -28.07 22.42
N THR A 35 30.34 -28.18 23.74
CA THR A 35 29.11 -28.54 24.47
C THR A 35 27.94 -27.61 24.16
N SER A 36 28.23 -26.32 23.95
CA SER A 36 27.24 -25.33 23.55
C SER A 36 26.61 -25.60 22.17
N THR A 37 27.29 -26.35 21.29
CA THR A 37 26.74 -26.77 19.99
C THR A 37 25.67 -27.84 20.18
N ILE A 38 25.95 -28.85 21.01
CA ILE A 38 25.03 -29.95 21.29
C ILE A 38 23.81 -29.44 22.07
N SER A 39 24.04 -28.68 23.15
CA SER A 39 22.95 -28.08 23.94
C SER A 39 22.02 -27.22 23.08
N ARG A 40 22.57 -26.33 22.23
CA ARG A 40 21.77 -25.47 21.35
C ARG A 40 21.10 -26.22 20.20
N GLU A 41 21.65 -27.36 19.75
CA GLU A 41 21.00 -28.20 18.75
C GLU A 41 19.80 -28.93 19.36
N VAL A 42 19.98 -29.56 20.52
CA VAL A 42 18.94 -30.30 21.23
C VAL A 42 17.83 -29.37 21.70
N ALA A 43 18.16 -28.24 22.33
CA ALA A 43 17.16 -27.27 22.78
C ALA A 43 16.30 -26.70 21.64
N ARG A 44 16.83 -26.61 20.41
CA ARG A 44 16.11 -26.05 19.25
C ARG A 44 15.30 -27.06 18.46
N ASN A 45 15.60 -28.36 18.56
CA ASN A 45 14.98 -29.40 17.75
C ASN A 45 14.38 -30.54 18.58
N SER A 46 14.25 -30.37 19.90
CA SER A 46 13.48 -31.27 20.77
C SER A 46 12.03 -30.80 20.85
N GLY A 47 11.10 -31.72 20.60
CA GLY A 47 9.66 -31.51 20.79
C GLY A 47 9.11 -32.32 21.96
N HIS A 48 7.77 -32.44 22.01
CA HIS A 48 7.07 -33.21 23.05
C HIS A 48 7.50 -34.70 23.12
N SER A 49 7.99 -35.25 21.99
CA SER A 49 8.49 -36.62 21.88
C SER A 49 10.02 -36.75 21.97
N GLY A 50 10.72 -35.71 22.43
CA GLY A 50 12.19 -35.67 22.50
C GLY A 50 12.87 -35.23 21.20
N TYR A 51 14.19 -35.42 21.13
CA TYR A 51 15.04 -34.97 20.04
C TYR A 51 14.96 -35.89 18.81
N ARG A 52 14.67 -35.34 17.62
CA ARG A 52 14.55 -36.10 16.36
C ARG A 52 15.58 -35.67 15.31
N ALA A 53 16.52 -36.56 14.99
CA ALA A 53 17.66 -36.29 14.12
C ALA A 53 17.29 -35.92 12.67
N ASP A 54 16.37 -36.67 12.05
CA ASP A 54 15.99 -36.45 10.65
C ASP A 54 15.20 -35.14 10.47
N GLU A 55 14.37 -34.77 11.46
CA GLU A 55 13.64 -33.50 11.47
C GLU A 55 14.59 -32.31 11.66
N ALA A 56 15.53 -32.40 12.61
CA ALA A 56 16.57 -31.40 12.83
C ALA A 56 17.43 -31.17 11.57
N SER A 57 17.73 -32.26 10.84
CA SER A 57 18.46 -32.19 9.56
C SER A 57 17.63 -31.56 8.45
N ARG A 58 16.34 -31.91 8.32
CA ARG A 58 15.42 -31.31 7.34
C ARG A 58 15.26 -29.82 7.56
N VAL A 59 15.01 -29.39 8.80
CA VAL A 59 14.87 -27.97 9.18
C VAL A 59 16.18 -27.21 8.93
N THR A 60 17.33 -27.82 9.21
CA THR A 60 18.63 -27.21 8.91
C THR A 60 18.91 -27.13 7.41
N GLY A 61 18.50 -28.14 6.64
CA GLY A 61 18.59 -28.20 5.18
C GLY A 61 17.70 -27.19 4.49
N GLU A 62 16.45 -27.03 4.92
CA GLU A 62 15.53 -25.98 4.44
C GLU A 62 16.09 -24.58 4.72
N ARG A 63 16.68 -24.35 5.90
CA ARG A 63 17.35 -23.08 6.23
C ARG A 63 18.62 -22.84 5.40
N ALA A 64 19.38 -23.89 5.11
CA ALA A 64 20.56 -23.81 4.26
C ALA A 64 20.18 -23.53 2.80
N ARG A 65 19.09 -24.14 2.28
CA ARG A 65 18.52 -23.85 0.96
C ARG A 65 17.95 -22.42 0.89
N ARG A 66 17.33 -21.91 1.96
CA ARG A 66 16.90 -20.50 2.06
C ARG A 66 18.07 -19.50 2.13
N ARG A 67 19.21 -19.89 2.71
CA ARG A 67 20.45 -19.08 2.73
C ARG A 67 21.25 -19.17 1.44
N ARG A 68 21.19 -20.30 0.73
CA ARG A 68 21.75 -20.51 -0.61
C ARG A 68 20.68 -20.24 -1.67
N LYS A 69 20.12 -19.03 -1.63
CA LYS A 69 19.46 -18.44 -2.81
C LYS A 69 20.61 -18.07 -3.78
N PRO A 70 20.43 -18.17 -5.12
CA PRO A 70 21.41 -17.67 -6.08
C PRO A 70 21.80 -16.22 -5.72
N PRO A 71 22.94 -15.68 -6.20
CA PRO A 71 23.10 -14.23 -6.16
C PRO A 71 21.78 -13.63 -6.61
N ALA A 72 21.27 -12.66 -5.82
CA ALA A 72 20.18 -11.83 -6.29
C ALA A 72 20.56 -11.45 -7.73
N PRO A 73 19.61 -11.48 -8.70
CA PRO A 73 19.94 -10.92 -9.99
C PRO A 73 20.61 -9.58 -9.68
N GLU A 74 21.87 -9.47 -10.12
CA GLU A 74 22.58 -8.19 -10.16
C GLU A 74 21.51 -7.18 -10.46
N THR A 75 21.40 -6.17 -9.58
CA THR A 75 20.64 -4.95 -9.80
C THR A 75 19.97 -5.03 -11.16
N ALA A 76 18.71 -5.44 -11.18
CA ALA A 76 17.88 -5.03 -12.30
C ALA A 76 17.90 -3.50 -12.18
N VAL A 77 18.96 -2.87 -12.71
CA VAL A 77 18.81 -1.90 -13.78
C VAL A 77 17.63 -2.45 -14.52
N ALA A 78 16.46 -1.87 -14.25
CA ALA A 78 15.25 -2.27 -14.90
C ALA A 78 15.64 -2.46 -16.37
N SER A 79 15.61 -3.70 -16.87
CA SER A 79 15.56 -3.86 -18.32
C SER A 79 14.42 -2.93 -18.72
N PRO A 80 14.64 -1.97 -19.62
CA PRO A 80 13.68 -0.91 -19.88
C PRO A 80 12.46 -1.56 -20.54
N GLY A 81 11.56 -2.14 -19.72
CA GLY A 81 10.43 -2.98 -20.15
C GLY A 81 9.41 -2.20 -20.98
N TYR A 82 9.60 -0.89 -21.02
CA TYR A 82 8.78 0.06 -21.76
C TYR A 82 9.64 1.06 -22.57
N GLY A 83 10.93 0.79 -22.78
CA GLY A 83 11.81 1.66 -23.59
C GLY A 83 12.00 3.09 -23.05
N ARG A 84 11.78 3.31 -21.74
CA ARG A 84 11.85 4.64 -21.12
C ARG A 84 13.28 5.13 -21.01
N ASP A 85 13.50 6.40 -21.32
CA ASP A 85 14.78 7.07 -21.10
C ASP A 85 15.12 7.12 -19.59
N PRO A 86 16.23 6.48 -19.15
CA PRO A 86 16.64 6.51 -17.76
C PRO A 86 16.90 7.92 -17.21
N GLU A 87 17.33 8.86 -18.05
CA GLU A 87 17.58 10.24 -17.61
C GLU A 87 16.27 11.00 -17.38
N ALA A 88 15.33 10.92 -18.32
CA ALA A 88 13.99 11.46 -18.15
C ALA A 88 13.29 10.92 -16.88
N MET A 89 13.44 9.62 -16.59
CA MET A 89 12.88 9.02 -15.36
C MET A 89 13.49 9.61 -14.09
N ARG A 90 14.82 9.77 -14.03
CA ARG A 90 15.49 10.39 -12.86
C ARG A 90 15.08 11.85 -12.68
N ARG A 91 14.94 12.60 -13.78
CA ARG A 91 14.45 13.98 -13.75
C ARG A 91 13.02 14.03 -13.22
N PHE A 92 12.13 13.19 -13.74
CA PHE A 92 10.75 13.13 -13.28
C PHE A 92 10.65 12.74 -11.79
N GLU A 93 11.41 11.76 -11.32
CA GLU A 93 11.44 11.38 -9.90
C GLU A 93 11.87 12.56 -9.02
N THR A 94 12.83 13.36 -9.49
CA THR A 94 13.29 14.59 -8.82
C THR A 94 12.19 15.65 -8.81
N ASP A 95 11.60 15.95 -9.97
CA ASP A 95 10.53 16.95 -10.11
C ASP A 95 9.30 16.59 -9.26
N PHE A 96 8.93 15.31 -9.25
CA PHE A 96 7.82 14.78 -8.45
C PHE A 96 8.11 14.89 -6.94
N THR A 97 9.35 14.60 -6.54
CA THR A 97 9.81 14.80 -5.16
C THR A 97 9.73 16.28 -4.76
N GLU A 98 10.21 17.20 -5.61
CA GLU A 98 10.17 18.64 -5.32
C GLU A 98 8.74 19.17 -5.24
N MET A 99 7.85 18.72 -6.12
CA MET A 99 6.43 19.08 -6.07
C MET A 99 5.81 18.69 -4.71
N MET A 100 6.03 17.45 -4.25
CA MET A 100 5.52 17.01 -2.94
C MET A 100 6.13 17.79 -1.77
N VAL A 101 7.40 18.17 -1.86
CA VAL A 101 8.01 19.05 -0.85
C VAL A 101 7.34 20.42 -0.87
N GLY A 102 7.05 20.96 -2.05
CA GLY A 102 6.33 22.23 -2.22
C GLY A 102 4.92 22.23 -1.63
N THR A 103 4.27 21.06 -1.55
CA THR A 103 2.95 20.91 -0.90
C THR A 103 3.02 20.66 0.61
N GLY A 104 4.22 20.57 1.18
CA GLY A 104 4.44 20.44 2.62
C GLY A 104 4.85 19.05 3.11
N LEU A 105 5.02 18.06 2.22
CA LEU A 105 5.51 16.74 2.63
C LEU A 105 7.02 16.80 2.96
N PRO A 106 7.50 16.22 4.08
CA PRO A 106 8.92 16.25 4.40
C PRO A 106 9.76 15.53 3.34
N ARG A 107 10.91 16.11 2.99
CA ARG A 107 11.75 15.68 1.87
C ARG A 107 12.04 14.18 1.80
N MET A 108 12.37 13.54 2.93
CA MET A 108 12.67 12.11 2.95
C MET A 108 11.44 11.23 2.69
N MET A 109 10.26 11.66 3.14
CA MET A 109 9.00 10.97 2.93
C MET A 109 8.60 11.12 1.45
N SER A 110 8.78 12.31 0.88
CA SER A 110 8.61 12.57 -0.55
C SER A 110 9.49 11.67 -1.41
N ARG A 111 10.77 11.51 -1.05
CA ARG A 111 11.70 10.61 -1.77
C ARG A 111 11.28 9.14 -1.69
N VAL A 112 10.81 8.67 -0.54
CA VAL A 112 10.32 7.29 -0.38
C VAL A 112 9.06 7.05 -1.19
N LEU A 113 8.11 7.98 -1.15
CA LEU A 113 6.86 7.89 -1.91
C LEU A 113 7.13 7.96 -3.42
N ALA A 114 8.00 8.87 -3.88
CA ALA A 114 8.40 8.96 -5.29
C ALA A 114 9.05 7.65 -5.77
N CYS A 115 10.01 7.11 -5.01
CA CYS A 115 10.69 5.86 -5.35
C CYS A 115 9.72 4.68 -5.46
N LEU A 116 8.69 4.60 -4.60
CA LEU A 116 7.65 3.57 -4.68
C LEU A 116 6.73 3.80 -5.88
N ALA A 117 6.26 5.04 -6.09
CA ALA A 117 5.28 5.37 -7.12
C ALA A 117 5.82 5.23 -8.56
N VAL A 118 7.11 5.52 -8.79
CA VAL A 118 7.73 5.38 -10.12
C VAL A 118 8.24 3.97 -10.42
N SER A 119 8.20 3.08 -9.43
CA SER A 119 8.59 1.67 -9.58
C SER A 119 7.46 0.90 -10.25
N ASP A 120 7.77 0.15 -11.31
CA ASP A 120 6.76 -0.62 -12.06
C ASP A 120 5.97 -1.60 -11.16
N GLY A 121 6.58 -2.08 -10.08
CA GLY A 121 5.93 -2.97 -9.14
C GLY A 121 5.22 -2.28 -7.98
N GLY A 122 5.43 -0.97 -7.75
CA GLY A 122 4.86 -0.25 -6.60
C GLY A 122 5.29 -0.77 -5.22
N VAL A 123 6.20 -1.75 -5.16
CA VAL A 123 6.53 -2.52 -3.95
C VAL A 123 8.04 -2.58 -3.71
N HIS A 124 8.47 -2.19 -2.50
CA HIS A 124 9.85 -2.34 -2.04
C HIS A 124 9.94 -2.75 -0.58
N THR A 125 10.98 -3.50 -0.24
CA THR A 125 11.38 -3.77 1.15
C THR A 125 12.20 -2.60 1.72
N ALA A 126 12.32 -2.54 3.06
CA ALA A 126 13.15 -1.51 3.71
C ALA A 126 14.61 -1.48 3.21
N ALA A 127 15.18 -2.66 2.94
CA ALA A 127 16.55 -2.78 2.45
C ALA A 127 16.71 -2.25 1.01
N GLU A 128 15.73 -2.51 0.15
CA GLU A 128 15.72 -2.01 -1.24
C GLU A 128 15.54 -0.49 -1.27
N LEU A 129 14.66 0.07 -0.44
CA LEU A 129 14.51 1.52 -0.30
C LEU A 129 15.78 2.18 0.22
N ALA A 130 16.42 1.62 1.25
CA ALA A 130 17.67 2.15 1.80
C ALA A 130 18.79 2.15 0.74
N GLN A 131 18.89 1.08 -0.04
CA GLN A 131 19.86 0.97 -1.13
C GLN A 131 19.56 1.94 -2.27
N ARG A 132 18.31 2.04 -2.75
CA ARG A 132 17.94 2.92 -3.86
C ARG A 132 18.13 4.39 -3.51
N LEU A 133 17.73 4.78 -2.31
CA LEU A 133 17.78 6.18 -1.86
C LEU A 133 19.13 6.56 -1.25
N GLN A 134 20.04 5.60 -1.05
CA GLN A 134 21.35 5.79 -0.42
C GLN A 134 21.22 6.44 0.97
N VAL A 135 20.31 5.89 1.79
CA VAL A 135 20.04 6.39 3.16
C VAL A 135 20.04 5.26 4.18
N SER A 136 20.06 5.61 5.46
CA SER A 136 20.09 4.64 6.54
C SER A 136 18.76 3.87 6.68
N PRO A 137 18.77 2.62 7.17
CA PRO A 137 17.54 1.89 7.49
C PRO A 137 16.63 2.63 8.49
N ALA A 138 17.21 3.37 9.44
CA ALA A 138 16.44 4.17 10.40
C ALA A 138 15.67 5.30 9.70
N SER A 139 16.26 5.95 8.70
CA SER A 139 15.60 6.96 7.87
C SER A 139 14.42 6.36 7.10
N ILE A 140 14.57 5.15 6.58
CA ILE A 140 13.47 4.42 5.92
C ILE A 140 12.36 4.09 6.92
N SER A 141 12.69 3.54 8.09
CA SER A 141 11.68 3.23 9.11
C SER A 141 10.86 4.45 9.52
N ASN A 142 11.51 5.61 9.71
CA ASN A 142 10.83 6.85 10.06
C ASN A 142 9.93 7.36 8.93
N ALA A 143 10.43 7.34 7.68
CA ALA A 143 9.67 7.77 6.53
C ALA A 143 8.44 6.87 6.28
N VAL A 144 8.62 5.55 6.38
CA VAL A 144 7.53 4.58 6.25
C VAL A 144 6.48 4.77 7.34
N ALA A 145 6.89 4.91 8.61
CA ALA A 145 5.93 5.11 9.71
C ALA A 145 5.09 6.38 9.51
N TYR A 146 5.71 7.46 9.04
CA TYR A 146 5.00 8.68 8.67
C TYR A 146 4.01 8.45 7.52
N LEU A 147 4.47 7.88 6.40
CA LEU A 147 3.63 7.67 5.21
C LEU A 147 2.48 6.69 5.47
N GLU A 148 2.69 5.69 6.33
CA GLU A 148 1.66 4.76 6.78
C GLU A 148 0.61 5.48 7.64
N THR A 149 1.04 6.40 8.51
CA THR A 149 0.12 7.25 9.30
C THR A 149 -0.71 8.18 8.40
N GLN A 150 -0.12 8.67 7.30
CA GLN A 150 -0.83 9.45 6.28
C GLN A 150 -1.58 8.58 5.26
N ALA A 151 -1.62 7.26 5.47
CA ALA A 151 -2.28 6.27 4.60
C ALA A 151 -1.79 6.23 3.13
N MET A 152 -0.64 6.85 2.84
CA MET A 152 -0.03 6.96 1.50
C MET A 152 0.68 5.69 1.05
N LEU A 153 0.91 4.75 1.96
CA LEU A 153 1.39 3.39 1.65
C LEU A 153 0.80 2.42 2.66
N LYS A 154 0.91 1.13 2.37
CA LYS A 154 0.61 0.06 3.33
C LYS A 154 1.79 -0.89 3.49
N ARG A 155 1.78 -1.61 4.60
CA ARG A 155 2.76 -2.65 4.90
C ARG A 155 2.14 -4.03 4.70
N GLU A 156 2.75 -4.82 3.82
CA GLU A 156 2.39 -6.21 3.60
C GLU A 156 3.47 -7.13 4.13
N ARG A 157 3.06 -8.30 4.62
CA ARG A 157 3.97 -9.30 5.17
C ARG A 157 4.12 -10.46 4.19
N ASP A 158 5.31 -10.59 3.61
CA ASP A 158 5.70 -11.78 2.85
C ASP A 158 6.60 -12.67 3.73
N GLY A 159 5.95 -13.57 4.47
CA GLY A 159 6.58 -14.45 5.45
C GLY A 159 7.24 -13.67 6.59
N ARG A 160 8.58 -13.56 6.58
CA ARG A 160 9.36 -12.81 7.59
C ARG A 160 9.75 -11.40 7.16
N ARG A 161 9.50 -11.02 5.90
CA ARG A 161 9.90 -9.72 5.35
C ARG A 161 8.69 -8.82 5.23
N GLU A 162 8.91 -7.55 5.55
CA GLU A 162 7.92 -6.50 5.32
C GLU A 162 8.17 -5.88 3.94
N ARG A 163 7.08 -5.65 3.21
CA ARG A 163 7.03 -4.95 1.94
C ARG A 163 6.16 -3.70 2.10
N TYR A 164 6.61 -2.60 1.55
CA TYR A 164 5.85 -1.35 1.51
C TYR A 164 5.30 -1.18 0.11
N VAL A 165 4.00 -0.87 0.04
CA VAL A 165 3.21 -0.94 -1.18
C VAL A 165 2.49 0.39 -1.38
N VAL A 166 2.67 0.96 -2.57
CA VAL A 166 1.75 1.95 -3.14
C VAL A 166 0.90 1.18 -4.15
N ASP A 167 -0.38 1.01 -3.85
CA ASP A 167 -1.35 0.29 -4.66
C ASP A 167 -2.42 1.24 -5.21
N GLU A 168 -3.31 0.69 -6.04
CA GLU A 168 -4.43 1.40 -6.65
C GLU A 168 -5.46 1.93 -5.63
N GLU A 169 -5.49 1.35 -4.42
CA GLU A 169 -6.36 1.75 -3.31
C GLU A 169 -5.79 2.91 -2.47
N MET A 170 -4.55 3.36 -2.74
CA MET A 170 -3.92 4.43 -1.98
C MET A 170 -4.74 5.74 -1.97
N PRO A 171 -5.28 6.25 -3.08
CA PRO A 171 -6.08 7.47 -3.07
C PRO A 171 -7.29 7.40 -2.13
N GLN A 172 -7.98 6.26 -2.08
CA GLN A 172 -9.15 6.02 -1.24
C GLN A 172 -8.75 6.02 0.24
N ARG A 173 -7.62 5.38 0.58
CA ARG A 173 -7.12 5.37 1.96
C ARG A 173 -6.68 6.76 2.42
N VAL A 174 -5.98 7.52 1.56
CA VAL A 174 -5.59 8.91 1.84
C VAL A 174 -6.81 9.80 2.00
N TRP A 175 -7.84 9.64 1.18
CA TRP A 175 -9.10 10.37 1.33
C TRP A 175 -9.76 10.07 2.67
N ALA A 176 -9.92 8.79 3.02
CA ALA A 176 -10.52 8.38 4.28
C ALA A 176 -9.74 8.90 5.48
N GLU A 177 -8.40 8.90 5.42
CA GLU A 177 -7.57 9.51 6.46
C GLU A 177 -7.73 11.03 6.52
N SER A 178 -7.83 11.71 5.38
CA SER A 178 -8.06 13.15 5.32
C SER A 178 -9.40 13.54 5.95
N VAL A 179 -10.46 12.75 5.71
CA VAL A 179 -11.77 12.92 6.36
C VAL A 179 -11.64 12.78 7.88
N ARG A 180 -10.95 11.73 8.36
CA ARG A 180 -10.73 11.51 9.79
C ARG A 180 -9.93 12.66 10.43
N SER A 181 -8.81 13.04 9.81
CA SER A 181 -7.94 14.13 10.26
C SER A 181 -8.69 15.47 10.30
N ASN A 182 -9.48 15.79 9.27
CA ASN A 182 -10.26 17.02 9.22
C ASN A 182 -11.38 17.05 10.29
N ARG A 183 -11.97 15.91 10.63
CA ARG A 183 -12.91 15.79 11.75
C ARG A 183 -12.22 16.02 13.10
N ALA A 184 -11.03 15.44 13.29
CA ALA A 184 -10.26 15.63 14.52
C ALA A 184 -9.91 17.11 14.74
N TRP A 185 -9.59 17.86 13.67
CA TRP A 185 -9.42 19.31 13.72
C TRP A 185 -10.68 20.06 14.17
N ALA A 186 -11.85 19.71 13.63
CA ALA A 186 -13.11 20.31 14.05
C ALA A 186 -13.40 20.06 15.54
N ASP A 187 -13.18 18.84 16.02
CA ASP A 187 -13.45 18.44 17.40
C ASP A 187 -12.50 19.13 18.40
N ILE A 188 -11.19 19.18 18.10
CA ILE A 188 -10.23 19.85 18.99
C ILE A 188 -10.45 21.36 19.00
N ALA A 189 -10.78 21.97 17.86
CA ALA A 189 -11.08 23.40 17.78
C ALA A 189 -12.34 23.75 18.57
N ARG A 190 -13.41 22.94 18.49
CA ARG A 190 -14.63 23.12 19.28
C ARG A 190 -14.34 23.08 20.78
N ARG A 191 -13.59 22.07 21.25
CA ARG A 191 -13.15 22.00 22.65
C ARG A 191 -12.30 23.22 23.04
N GLY A 192 -11.43 23.67 22.14
CA GLY A 192 -10.63 24.88 22.35
C GLY A 192 -11.49 26.13 22.54
N ALA A 193 -12.56 26.27 21.76
CA ALA A 193 -13.51 27.38 21.88
C ALA A 193 -14.24 27.37 23.23
N GLU A 194 -14.63 26.20 23.72
CA GLU A 194 -15.25 26.02 25.04
C GLU A 194 -14.28 26.38 26.18
N VAL A 195 -13.05 25.86 26.14
CA VAL A 195 -12.02 26.10 27.19
C VAL A 195 -11.60 27.57 27.23
N LEU A 196 -11.48 28.22 26.08
CA LEU A 196 -11.04 29.61 25.96
C LEU A 196 -12.20 30.61 26.13
N GLY A 197 -13.45 30.14 26.12
CA GLY A 197 -14.66 30.95 26.17
C GLY A 197 -14.98 31.66 24.86
N LEU A 198 -16.18 31.45 24.32
CA LEU A 198 -16.65 31.99 23.03
C LEU A 198 -16.65 33.52 22.96
N SER A 199 -16.75 34.21 24.10
CA SER A 199 -16.71 35.67 24.17
C SER A 199 -15.29 36.25 24.08
N THR A 200 -14.26 35.41 24.15
CA THR A 200 -12.87 35.87 24.01
C THR A 200 -12.43 35.84 22.54
N PRO A 201 -11.50 36.70 22.12
CA PRO A 201 -10.95 36.66 20.76
C PRO A 201 -10.30 35.31 20.40
N ALA A 202 -9.76 34.60 21.39
CA ALA A 202 -9.13 33.29 21.17
C ALA A 202 -10.18 32.18 21.00
N GLY A 203 -11.24 32.20 21.80
CA GLY A 203 -12.38 31.29 21.64
C GLY A 203 -13.11 31.50 20.32
N ALA A 204 -13.33 32.75 19.90
CA ALA A 204 -13.94 33.07 18.61
C ALA A 204 -13.15 32.51 17.41
N ARG A 205 -11.80 32.63 17.42
CA ARG A 205 -10.95 32.02 16.37
C ARG A 205 -11.05 30.50 16.33
N MET A 206 -11.14 29.85 17.50
CA MET A 206 -11.28 28.40 17.57
C MET A 206 -12.66 27.94 17.09
N ASP A 207 -13.70 28.70 17.38
CA ASP A 207 -15.06 28.46 16.89
C ASP A 207 -15.15 28.62 15.36
N ASP A 208 -14.52 29.65 14.79
CA ASP A 208 -14.37 29.81 13.34
C ASP A 208 -13.62 28.64 12.70
N LEU A 209 -12.51 28.21 13.32
CA LEU A 209 -11.72 27.07 12.84
C LEU A 209 -12.52 25.77 12.87
N ALA A 210 -13.32 25.56 13.93
CA ALA A 210 -14.20 24.41 14.07
C ALA A 210 -15.29 24.39 13.00
N ARG A 211 -15.95 25.53 12.76
CA ARG A 211 -16.95 25.69 11.68
C ARG A 211 -16.35 25.43 10.30
N PHE A 212 -15.16 25.97 10.03
CA PHE A 212 -14.48 25.77 8.75
C PHE A 212 -14.19 24.29 8.50
N HIS A 213 -13.53 23.61 9.44
CA HIS A 213 -13.20 22.19 9.28
C HIS A 213 -14.47 21.33 9.24
N ALA A 214 -15.52 21.64 10.01
CA ALA A 214 -16.79 20.93 9.93
C ALA A 214 -17.42 21.02 8.53
N ARG A 215 -17.45 22.23 7.92
CA ARG A 215 -17.94 22.42 6.55
C ARG A 215 -17.09 21.65 5.52
N ILE A 216 -15.77 21.68 5.65
CA ILE A 216 -14.88 20.88 4.79
C ILE A 216 -15.18 19.39 4.98
N ASN A 217 -15.45 18.93 6.21
CA ASN A 217 -15.77 17.53 6.48
C ASN A 217 -17.09 17.14 5.83
N GLU A 218 -18.11 18.00 5.91
CA GLU A 218 -19.39 17.82 5.23
C GLU A 218 -19.21 17.72 3.71
N ILE A 219 -18.39 18.57 3.10
CA ILE A 219 -18.09 18.50 1.66
C ILE A 219 -17.33 17.21 1.31
N MET A 220 -16.37 16.80 2.15
CA MET A 220 -15.59 15.58 1.93
C MET A 220 -16.40 14.29 2.18
N LEU A 221 -17.45 14.39 3.01
CA LEU A 221 -18.40 13.32 3.34
C LEU A 221 -19.65 13.33 2.48
N ASP A 222 -19.88 14.35 1.65
CA ASP A 222 -20.88 14.26 0.59
C ASP A 222 -20.40 13.11 -0.32
N ASP A 223 -21.03 11.95 -0.15
CA ASP A 223 -20.59 10.59 -0.49
C ASP A 223 -20.34 10.32 -1.99
N ARG A 224 -20.24 11.36 -2.81
CA ARG A 224 -20.32 11.26 -4.27
C ARG A 224 -18.99 11.49 -5.00
N VAL A 225 -17.87 11.70 -4.30
CA VAL A 225 -16.56 12.01 -4.94
C VAL A 225 -15.39 11.10 -4.55
N ALA A 226 -15.50 10.19 -3.56
CA ALA A 226 -14.31 9.42 -3.13
C ALA A 226 -14.44 7.90 -3.09
N ILE A 227 -15.64 7.36 -2.84
CA ILE A 227 -15.84 5.91 -2.72
C ILE A 227 -16.28 5.30 -4.07
N PHE A 228 -17.00 6.06 -4.90
CA PHE A 228 -17.62 5.56 -6.13
C PHE A 228 -17.08 6.17 -7.42
N VAL A 229 -16.03 7.01 -7.37
CA VAL A 229 -15.48 7.64 -8.59
C VAL A 229 -14.87 6.58 -9.51
N ALA A 230 -14.16 5.60 -8.96
CA ALA A 230 -13.63 4.49 -9.76
C ALA A 230 -14.77 3.70 -10.43
N ASP A 231 -15.84 3.41 -9.68
CA ASP A 231 -16.99 2.67 -10.20
C ASP A 231 -17.77 3.47 -11.26
N ALA A 232 -17.99 4.76 -11.00
CA ALA A 232 -18.65 5.68 -11.93
C ALA A 232 -17.84 5.84 -13.22
N VAL A 233 -16.52 6.00 -13.13
CA VAL A 233 -15.61 6.07 -14.29
C VAL A 233 -15.65 4.76 -15.09
N THR A 234 -15.71 3.61 -14.42
CA THR A 234 -15.80 2.30 -15.08
C THR A 234 -17.14 2.12 -15.81
N VAL A 235 -18.26 2.49 -15.16
CA VAL A 235 -19.59 2.47 -15.81
C VAL A 235 -19.64 3.45 -16.98
N LEU A 236 -19.06 4.64 -16.85
CA LEU A 236 -18.93 5.60 -17.94
C LEU A 236 -18.12 5.03 -19.11
N ALA A 237 -17.00 4.36 -18.83
CA ALA A 237 -16.20 3.70 -19.86
C ALA A 237 -17.02 2.60 -20.58
N ALA A 238 -17.81 1.82 -19.84
CA ALA A 238 -18.69 0.81 -20.43
C ALA A 238 -19.79 1.43 -21.32
N LEU A 239 -20.42 2.52 -20.86
CA LEU A 239 -21.43 3.25 -21.64
C LEU A 239 -20.86 3.89 -22.91
N LEU A 240 -19.67 4.49 -22.81
CA LEU A 240 -18.95 5.05 -23.94
C LEU A 240 -18.54 3.98 -24.95
N HIS A 241 -18.01 2.85 -24.46
CA HIS A 241 -17.62 1.72 -25.30
C HIS A 241 -18.83 1.10 -26.02
N ALA A 242 -19.96 0.94 -25.34
CA ALA A 242 -21.17 0.38 -25.93
C ALA A 242 -21.78 1.29 -27.00
N GLY A 243 -21.60 2.61 -26.89
CA GLY A 243 -22.10 3.60 -27.85
C GLY A 243 -23.64 3.69 -27.95
N ARG A 244 -24.35 2.95 -27.10
CA ARG A 244 -25.82 2.82 -27.07
C ARG A 244 -26.32 2.81 -25.61
N PRO A 245 -27.62 3.09 -25.39
CA PRO A 245 -28.19 2.98 -24.05
C PRO A 245 -28.06 1.55 -23.48
N LEU A 246 -27.80 1.45 -22.17
CA LEU A 246 -27.75 0.20 -21.42
C LEU A 246 -28.59 0.28 -20.14
N SER A 247 -29.27 -0.81 -19.81
CA SER A 247 -29.94 -0.96 -18.52
C SER A 247 -28.96 -1.30 -17.40
N VAL A 248 -29.39 -1.13 -16.15
CA VAL A 248 -28.62 -1.56 -14.96
C VAL A 248 -28.27 -3.05 -15.02
N ALA A 249 -29.22 -3.90 -15.46
CA ALA A 249 -29.00 -5.34 -15.57
C ALA A 249 -27.92 -5.66 -16.62
N ALA A 250 -27.98 -5.02 -17.80
CA ALA A 250 -26.97 -5.24 -18.83
C ALA A 250 -25.56 -4.79 -18.40
N LEU A 251 -25.47 -3.68 -17.66
CA LEU A 251 -24.21 -3.21 -17.07
C LEU A 251 -23.71 -4.15 -15.96
N SER A 252 -24.61 -4.64 -15.12
CA SER A 252 -24.32 -5.60 -14.05
C SER A 252 -23.74 -6.90 -14.62
N ASP A 253 -24.38 -7.46 -15.65
CA ASP A 253 -23.91 -8.67 -16.33
C ASP A 253 -22.56 -8.44 -17.03
N ALA A 254 -22.39 -7.30 -17.71
CA ALA A 254 -21.16 -6.99 -18.46
C ALA A 254 -19.95 -6.71 -17.55
N LEU A 255 -20.17 -6.09 -16.38
CA LEU A 255 -19.12 -5.74 -15.43
C LEU A 255 -18.89 -6.82 -14.37
N GLY A 256 -19.80 -7.79 -14.25
CA GLY A 256 -19.78 -8.80 -13.18
C GLY A 256 -20.04 -8.21 -11.80
N TRP A 257 -20.81 -7.11 -11.71
CA TRP A 257 -21.04 -6.36 -10.48
C TRP A 257 -22.48 -6.55 -9.97
N PRO A 258 -22.73 -6.46 -8.65
CA PRO A 258 -24.09 -6.37 -8.13
C PRO A 258 -24.86 -5.17 -8.70
N SER A 259 -26.15 -5.35 -9.00
CA SER A 259 -27.01 -4.29 -9.54
C SER A 259 -27.07 -3.04 -8.66
N GLU A 260 -26.94 -3.18 -7.33
CA GLU A 260 -26.90 -2.06 -6.39
C GLU A 260 -25.63 -1.21 -6.54
N GLN A 261 -24.48 -1.84 -6.78
CA GLN A 261 -23.21 -1.16 -7.06
C GLN A 261 -23.30 -0.37 -8.37
N VAL A 262 -23.82 -1.00 -9.43
CA VAL A 262 -24.05 -0.34 -10.73
C VAL A 262 -25.02 0.83 -10.61
N SER A 263 -26.12 0.67 -9.88
CA SER A 263 -27.12 1.73 -9.66
C SER A 263 -26.53 2.92 -8.90
N THR A 264 -25.64 2.64 -7.95
CA THR A 264 -24.95 3.67 -7.17
C THR A 264 -23.94 4.42 -8.03
N ALA A 265 -23.14 3.70 -8.83
CA ALA A 265 -22.20 4.29 -9.78
C ALA A 265 -22.88 5.17 -10.84
N LEU A 266 -24.00 4.72 -11.41
CA LEU A 266 -24.80 5.50 -12.38
C LEU A 266 -25.35 6.78 -11.77
N ARG A 267 -25.89 6.71 -10.55
CA ARG A 267 -26.41 7.88 -9.83
C ARG A 267 -25.33 8.91 -9.58
N VAL A 268 -24.13 8.48 -9.19
CA VAL A 268 -22.96 9.36 -9.03
C VAL A 268 -22.59 10.02 -10.36
N ALA A 269 -22.57 9.27 -11.47
CA ALA A 269 -22.24 9.81 -12.79
C ALA A 269 -23.28 10.81 -13.33
N VAL A 270 -24.56 10.65 -12.98
CA VAL A 270 -25.65 11.58 -13.34
C VAL A 270 -25.61 12.85 -12.49
N GLU A 271 -25.44 12.70 -11.17
CA GLU A 271 -25.51 13.81 -10.23
C GLU A 271 -24.24 14.67 -10.21
N HIS A 272 -23.10 14.13 -10.67
CA HIS A 272 -21.80 14.81 -10.65
C HIS A 272 -21.07 14.79 -12.00
N PRO A 273 -21.54 15.55 -13.00
CA PRO A 273 -20.99 15.53 -14.37
C PRO A 273 -19.51 15.93 -14.47
N HIS A 274 -19.02 16.70 -13.50
CA HIS A 274 -17.64 17.17 -13.46
C HIS A 274 -16.62 16.05 -13.16
N ILE A 275 -17.07 14.94 -12.55
CA ILE A 275 -16.26 13.75 -12.26
C ILE A 275 -16.09 12.88 -13.52
N ALA A 276 -17.09 12.89 -14.40
CA ALA A 276 -17.15 12.07 -15.60
C ALA A 276 -16.22 12.54 -16.74
N GLY A 277 -15.60 13.72 -16.61
CA GLY A 277 -14.74 14.30 -17.64
C GLY A 277 -15.54 15.12 -18.67
N PRO A 278 -15.22 15.08 -19.98
CA PRO A 278 -15.94 15.85 -21.01
C PRO A 278 -17.33 15.28 -21.36
N VAL A 279 -17.87 14.37 -20.53
CA VAL A 279 -19.11 13.63 -20.76
C VAL A 279 -19.97 13.61 -19.50
N THR A 280 -21.27 13.38 -19.65
CA THR A 280 -22.26 13.19 -18.59
C THR A 280 -23.14 11.98 -18.92
N VAL A 281 -23.95 11.50 -17.98
CA VAL A 281 -24.90 10.40 -18.20
C VAL A 281 -26.32 10.94 -18.24
N VAL A 282 -27.09 10.50 -19.22
CA VAL A 282 -28.54 10.74 -19.30
C VAL A 282 -29.29 9.43 -19.13
N SER A 283 -30.43 9.48 -18.44
CA SER A 283 -31.33 8.34 -18.27
C SER A 283 -32.62 8.55 -19.04
N THR A 284 -33.09 7.54 -19.78
CA THR A 284 -34.37 7.56 -20.49
C THR A 284 -34.99 6.18 -20.40
N GLY A 285 -36.18 6.07 -19.79
CA GLY A 285 -36.90 4.79 -19.68
C GLY A 285 -36.17 3.70 -18.89
N GLY A 286 -35.25 4.05 -17.99
CA GLY A 286 -34.45 3.08 -17.22
C GLY A 286 -33.17 2.60 -17.93
N GLU A 287 -32.88 3.14 -19.11
CA GLU A 287 -31.60 2.96 -19.80
C GLU A 287 -30.73 4.21 -19.67
N TYR A 288 -29.42 4.01 -19.63
CA TYR A 288 -28.42 5.04 -19.41
C TYR A 288 -27.51 5.15 -20.61
N ARG A 289 -27.13 6.38 -20.99
CA ARG A 289 -26.18 6.66 -22.09
C ARG A 289 -25.22 7.77 -21.68
N ALA A 290 -23.94 7.62 -22.01
CA ALA A 290 -22.97 8.70 -21.91
C ALA A 290 -23.10 9.67 -23.09
N VAL A 291 -23.13 10.97 -22.82
CA VAL A 291 -23.23 12.07 -23.80
C VAL A 291 -22.21 13.15 -23.49
N ALA A 292 -21.83 13.97 -24.48
CA ALA A 292 -20.86 15.05 -24.27
C ALA A 292 -21.40 16.15 -23.32
N LEU A 293 -20.57 16.65 -22.43
CA LEU A 293 -20.89 17.76 -21.53
C LEU A 293 -20.68 19.10 -22.27
N VAL A 294 -21.69 19.47 -23.07
CA VAL A 294 -21.65 20.63 -23.98
C VAL A 294 -21.57 21.99 -23.27
N GLU A 295 -21.90 22.05 -21.98
CA GLU A 295 -21.82 23.26 -21.16
C GLU A 295 -20.38 23.82 -21.01
N ARG A 296 -19.37 23.00 -21.33
CA ARG A 296 -17.97 23.41 -21.39
C ARG A 296 -17.58 24.08 -22.71
N LEU A 297 -18.47 24.09 -23.69
CA LEU A 297 -18.27 24.69 -25.01
C LEU A 297 -19.14 25.95 -25.11
N THR A 298 -18.56 27.04 -25.60
CA THR A 298 -19.31 28.26 -25.92
C THR A 298 -20.30 28.00 -27.05
N ALA A 299 -21.35 28.82 -27.15
CA ALA A 299 -22.33 28.72 -28.25
C ALA A 299 -21.66 28.76 -29.65
N ALA A 300 -20.58 29.53 -29.80
CA ALA A 300 -19.81 29.60 -31.04
C ALA A 300 -19.04 28.30 -31.33
N GLN A 301 -18.45 27.66 -30.31
CA GLN A 301 -17.76 26.37 -30.45
C GLN A 301 -18.75 25.24 -30.77
N LEU A 302 -19.93 25.24 -30.14
CA LEU A 302 -20.99 24.27 -30.45
C LEU A 302 -21.49 24.41 -31.88
N ALA A 303 -21.68 25.65 -32.35
CA ALA A 303 -22.08 25.90 -33.74
C ALA A 303 -21.03 25.43 -34.76
N ALA A 304 -19.74 25.57 -34.44
CA ALA A 304 -18.63 25.12 -35.30
C ALA A 304 -18.43 23.59 -35.32
N LEU A 305 -18.93 22.88 -34.31
CA LEU A 305 -18.89 21.41 -34.19
C LEU A 305 -20.17 20.73 -34.71
N GLY A 306 -21.26 21.49 -34.82
CA GLY A 306 -22.57 21.05 -35.29
C GLY A 306 -22.78 21.13 -36.80
N SER A 307 -21.72 21.37 -37.57
CA SER A 307 -21.70 21.31 -39.04
C SER A 307 -21.16 19.97 -39.55
#